data_AF-A0A945G1M3-F1
#
_entry.id   AF-A0A945G1M3-F1
#
_cell.length_a   1.000
_cell.length_b   1.000
_cell.length_c   1.000
_cell.angle_alpha   90.00
_cell.angle_beta   90.00
_cell.angle_gamma   90.00
#
_symmetry.space_group_name_H-M   'P 1'
#
loop_
_entity.id
_entity.type
_entity.pdbx_description
1 polymer ?
#
loop_
_entity_poly.entity_id
_entity_poly.type
_entity_poly.pdbx_seq_one_letter_code
_entity_poly.pdbx_strand_id
1 'polypeptide(L)'
;MKSVFYYIILCFPLFSFGQNDFLNSAQSLGIADCYTTQKGIWSTTTNPAGGANSKNISFGIGVKNNFGLSELNTKIAVGLIPANSGVFGFSVQQYGFNQYNENKFGLSFAKQLSKTFNSGIKIDYYNTHIQNHENTGFVTKV
;
A
#
# COMPACT_ATOMS: atom_id res chain seq x y z
N MET A 1 -17.04 -5.37 34.76
CA MET A 1 -17.46 -4.43 33.67
C MET A 1 -16.41 -4.30 32.56
N LYS A 2 -15.11 -4.15 32.85
CA LYS A 2 -14.05 -4.06 31.81
C LYS A 2 -13.94 -5.33 30.94
N SER A 3 -14.18 -6.52 31.50
CA SER A 3 -14.12 -7.80 30.77
C SER A 3 -15.19 -7.94 29.69
N VAL A 4 -16.41 -7.46 29.93
CA VAL A 4 -17.55 -7.55 28.99
C VAL A 4 -17.31 -6.73 27.72
N PHE A 5 -16.59 -5.61 27.83
CA PHE A 5 -16.25 -4.76 26.69
C PHE A 5 -15.32 -5.44 25.68
N TYR A 6 -14.36 -6.25 26.15
CA TYR A 6 -13.47 -7.01 25.27
C TYR A 6 -14.21 -8.11 24.48
N TYR A 7 -15.23 -8.74 25.09
CA TYR A 7 -16.06 -9.73 24.41
C TYR A 7 -16.94 -9.11 23.32
N ILE A 8 -17.43 -7.89 23.52
CA ILE A 8 -18.23 -7.17 22.51
C ILE A 8 -17.39 -6.83 21.28
N ILE A 9 -16.10 -6.49 21.45
CA ILE A 9 -15.18 -6.21 20.33
C ILE A 9 -14.88 -7.47 19.51
N LEU A 10 -14.83 -8.65 20.13
CA LEU A 10 -14.58 -9.93 19.47
C LEU A 10 -15.78 -10.47 18.67
N CYS A 11 -17.01 -10.00 18.96
CA CYS A 11 -18.23 -10.46 18.28
C CYS A 11 -18.60 -9.64 17.03
N PHE A 12 -17.81 -8.63 16.65
CA PHE A 12 -18.03 -7.94 15.38
C PHE A 12 -17.61 -8.83 14.20
N PRO A 13 -18.48 -9.05 13.19
CA PRO A 13 -18.09 -9.81 12.01
C PRO A 13 -16.94 -9.09 11.30
N LEU A 14 -15.78 -9.74 11.27
CA LEU A 14 -14.62 -9.28 10.52
C LEU A 14 -14.85 -9.66 9.06
N PHE A 15 -15.26 -8.70 8.25
CA PHE A 15 -15.27 -8.86 6.80
C PHE A 15 -13.81 -8.95 6.30
N SER A 16 -13.47 -10.06 5.63
CA SER A 16 -12.21 -10.20 4.93
C SER A 16 -12.47 -10.06 3.43
N PHE A 17 -11.81 -9.10 2.80
CA PHE A 17 -11.83 -8.92 1.35
C PHE A 17 -10.52 -9.45 0.79
N GLY A 18 -10.60 -10.21 -0.31
CA GLY A 18 -9.41 -10.58 -1.07
C GLY A 18 -8.73 -9.32 -1.61
N GLN A 19 -7.41 -9.22 -1.45
CA GLN A 19 -6.62 -8.13 -2.02
C GLN A 19 -5.80 -8.67 -3.17
N ASN A 20 -5.69 -7.87 -4.23
CA ASN A 20 -4.89 -8.20 -5.39
C ASN A 20 -3.39 -7.99 -5.05
N ASP A 21 -2.54 -8.93 -5.46
CA ASP A 21 -1.13 -9.01 -5.06
C ASP A 21 -0.28 -8.08 -5.95
N PHE A 22 -0.26 -6.80 -5.56
CA PHE A 22 0.60 -5.80 -6.18
C PHE A 22 2.00 -5.83 -5.56
N LEU A 23 2.99 -5.43 -6.35
CA LEU A 23 4.40 -5.46 -5.97
C LEU A 23 4.67 -4.80 -4.61
N ASN A 24 5.17 -5.61 -3.67
CA ASN A 24 5.80 -5.11 -2.46
C ASN A 24 7.27 -4.76 -2.68
N SER A 25 7.86 -4.09 -1.69
CA SER A 25 9.25 -3.65 -1.77
C SER A 25 10.21 -4.84 -1.92
N ALA A 26 11.36 -4.60 -2.55
CA ALA A 26 12.41 -5.62 -2.63
C ALA A 26 12.82 -6.15 -1.23
N GLN A 27 12.78 -5.29 -0.21
CA GLN A 27 13.03 -5.68 1.17
C GLN A 27 11.98 -6.68 1.67
N SER A 28 10.69 -6.43 1.44
CA SER A 28 9.58 -7.32 1.81
C SER A 28 9.72 -8.66 1.11
N LEU A 29 9.96 -8.65 -0.21
CA LEU A 29 10.14 -9.86 -1.01
C LEU A 29 11.30 -10.73 -0.49
N GLY A 30 12.40 -10.10 -0.04
CA GLY A 30 13.55 -10.80 0.54
C GLY A 30 13.27 -11.50 1.88
N ILE A 31 12.17 -11.17 2.57
CA ILE A 31 11.77 -11.76 3.85
C ILE A 31 10.40 -12.45 3.77
N ALA A 32 10.16 -13.16 2.67
CA ALA A 32 8.93 -13.91 2.42
C ALA A 32 7.67 -13.03 2.48
N ASP A 33 7.79 -11.81 1.97
CA ASP A 33 6.73 -10.80 1.87
C ASP A 33 6.14 -10.35 3.22
N CYS A 34 6.93 -10.45 4.29
CA CYS A 34 6.58 -9.82 5.58
C CYS A 34 6.79 -8.30 5.51
N TYR A 35 5.73 -7.49 5.63
CA TYR A 35 5.85 -6.02 5.50
C TYR A 35 5.13 -5.17 6.55
N THR A 36 4.21 -5.71 7.35
CA THR A 36 3.31 -4.91 8.21
C THR A 36 4.01 -3.98 9.19
N THR A 37 5.21 -4.34 9.65
CA THR A 37 6.01 -3.58 10.62
C THR A 37 7.17 -2.81 9.98
N GLN A 38 7.31 -2.86 8.65
CA GLN A 38 8.38 -2.18 7.94
C GLN A 38 8.20 -0.65 8.03
N LYS A 39 9.34 0.05 8.05
CA LYS A 39 9.43 1.50 8.14
C LYS A 39 10.05 2.08 6.87
N GLY A 40 9.77 3.35 6.61
CA GLY A 40 10.37 4.09 5.50
C GLY A 40 9.46 4.17 4.28
N ILE A 41 10.02 4.62 3.15
CA ILE A 41 9.26 5.01 1.97
C ILE A 41 8.36 3.91 1.40
N TRP A 42 8.84 2.67 1.41
CA TRP A 42 8.12 1.53 0.86
C TRP A 42 6.92 1.09 1.69
N SER A 43 6.81 1.53 2.95
CA SER A 43 5.62 1.27 3.77
C SER A 43 4.35 1.94 3.20
N THR A 44 4.50 2.92 2.30
CA THR A 44 3.39 3.57 1.58
C THR A 44 2.56 2.59 0.74
N THR A 45 3.14 1.49 0.27
CA THR A 45 2.42 0.49 -0.54
C THR A 45 1.69 -0.52 0.33
N THR A 46 2.14 -0.68 1.56
CA THR A 46 1.65 -1.64 2.55
C THR A 46 0.99 -0.94 3.73
N ASN A 47 1.66 -0.83 4.88
CA ASN A 47 1.16 -0.15 6.08
C ASN A 47 1.67 1.30 6.15
N PRO A 48 0.83 2.32 5.84
CA PRO A 48 1.26 3.72 5.80
C PRO A 48 1.81 4.24 7.14
N ALA A 49 1.43 3.64 8.28
CA ALA A 49 1.94 4.02 9.60
C ALA A 49 3.47 3.86 9.73
N GLY A 50 4.09 3.01 8.91
CA GLY A 50 5.55 2.85 8.82
C GLY A 50 6.29 4.10 8.33
N GLY A 51 5.59 5.02 7.65
CA GLY A 51 6.14 6.28 7.13
C GLY A 51 6.01 7.47 8.08
N ALA A 52 5.29 7.33 9.20
CA ALA A 52 4.91 8.44 10.08
C ALA A 52 6.10 9.20 10.71
N ASN A 53 7.28 8.59 10.77
CA ASN A 53 8.48 9.19 11.38
C ASN A 53 9.47 9.72 10.33
N SER A 54 9.09 9.75 9.04
CA SER A 54 9.95 10.29 7.99
C SER A 54 10.14 11.79 8.19
N LYS A 55 11.39 12.24 8.13
CA LYS A 55 11.78 13.65 8.33
C LYS A 55 12.18 14.35 7.03
N ASN A 56 12.48 13.58 6.00
CA ASN A 56 12.93 14.08 4.71
C ASN A 56 11.92 13.72 3.63
N ILE A 57 11.81 14.56 2.61
CA ILE A 57 11.16 14.18 1.36
C ILE A 57 11.93 13.01 0.76
N SER A 58 11.24 11.98 0.30
CA SER A 58 11.86 10.78 -0.25
C SER A 58 11.04 10.25 -1.41
N PHE A 59 11.72 9.76 -2.44
CA PHE A 59 11.12 9.14 -3.63
C PHE A 59 11.81 7.81 -3.91
N GLY A 60 11.08 6.87 -4.49
CA GLY A 60 11.59 5.55 -4.81
C GLY A 60 10.89 5.00 -6.04
N ILE A 61 11.64 4.27 -6.87
CA ILE A 61 11.13 3.53 -8.01
C ILE A 61 11.60 2.09 -7.93
N GLY A 62 10.81 1.18 -8.48
CA GLY A 62 11.13 -0.24 -8.49
C GLY A 62 10.53 -0.94 -9.70
N VAL A 63 11.15 -2.03 -10.09
CA VAL A 63 10.65 -2.94 -11.12
C VAL A 63 10.84 -4.36 -10.63
N LYS A 64 9.80 -5.18 -10.75
CA LYS A 64 9.88 -6.63 -10.59
C LYS A 64 9.52 -7.24 -11.93
N ASN A 65 10.45 -8.02 -12.45
CA ASN A 65 10.25 -8.83 -13.63
C ASN A 65 10.10 -10.29 -13.19
N ASN A 66 8.96 -10.89 -13.51
CA ASN A 66 8.77 -12.31 -13.29
C ASN A 66 9.25 -13.10 -14.52
N PHE A 67 10.23 -13.99 -14.32
CA PHE A 67 10.68 -14.98 -15.29
C PHE A 67 11.31 -14.44 -16.60
N GLY A 68 11.74 -13.18 -16.64
CA GLY A 68 12.28 -12.55 -17.85
C GLY A 68 11.22 -12.04 -18.82
N LEU A 69 9.93 -12.21 -18.53
CA LEU A 69 8.84 -11.88 -19.45
C LEU A 69 8.40 -10.44 -19.30
N SER A 70 8.28 -9.73 -20.42
CA SER A 70 7.94 -8.31 -20.43
C SER A 70 6.49 -8.05 -19.97
N GLU A 71 5.64 -9.04 -20.21
CA GLU A 71 4.20 -9.10 -19.96
C GLU A 71 3.89 -9.31 -18.48
N LEU A 72 4.84 -9.83 -17.71
CA LEU A 72 4.71 -10.09 -16.27
C LEU A 72 5.53 -9.09 -15.43
N ASN A 73 5.75 -7.89 -15.97
CA ASN A 73 6.43 -6.81 -15.27
C ASN A 73 5.48 -6.09 -14.31
N THR A 74 5.98 -5.75 -13.13
CA THR A 74 5.38 -4.75 -12.26
C THR A 74 6.33 -3.58 -12.08
N LYS A 75 5.83 -2.36 -12.29
CA LYS A 75 6.56 -1.11 -12.09
C LYS A 75 5.92 -0.36 -10.92
N ILE A 76 6.74 0.27 -10.10
CA ILE A 76 6.29 1.00 -8.92
C ILE A 76 7.03 2.31 -8.75
N ALA A 77 6.31 3.33 -8.33
CA ALA A 77 6.86 4.59 -7.85
C ALA A 77 6.19 4.94 -6.51
N VAL A 78 6.98 5.38 -5.54
CA VAL A 78 6.53 5.75 -4.19
C VAL A 78 7.14 7.06 -3.75
N GLY A 79 6.46 7.76 -2.85
CA GLY A 79 6.99 8.96 -2.25
C GLY A 79 6.44 9.23 -0.85
N LEU A 80 7.26 9.92 -0.05
CA LEU A 80 6.89 10.48 1.25
C LEU A 80 7.23 11.97 1.27
N ILE A 81 6.29 12.78 1.75
CA ILE A 81 6.43 14.23 1.90
C ILE A 81 6.04 14.58 3.34
N PRO A 82 7.02 14.80 4.23
CA PRO A 82 6.76 15.24 5.59
C PRO A 82 6.15 16.65 5.62
N ALA A 83 5.18 16.85 6.51
CA ALA A 83 4.55 18.13 6.81
C ALA A 83 4.44 18.31 8.34
N ASN A 84 4.08 19.52 8.79
CA ASN A 84 3.95 19.79 10.23
C ASN A 84 2.89 18.92 10.93
N SER A 85 1.84 18.52 10.20
CA SER A 85 0.73 17.74 10.74
C SER A 85 0.97 16.22 10.75
N GLY A 86 1.91 15.72 9.96
CA GLY A 86 2.17 14.31 9.68
C GLY A 86 2.92 14.13 8.35
N VAL A 87 2.91 12.94 7.77
CA VAL A 87 3.62 12.61 6.54
C VAL A 87 2.63 12.17 5.48
N PHE A 88 2.61 12.87 4.35
CA PHE A 88 1.87 12.44 3.17
C PHE A 88 2.65 11.38 2.42
N GLY A 89 1.96 10.37 1.93
CA GLY A 89 2.53 9.32 1.08
C GLY A 89 1.75 9.18 -0.21
N PHE A 90 2.42 8.73 -1.25
CA PHE A 90 1.77 8.31 -2.48
C PHE A 90 2.45 7.06 -3.04
N SER A 91 1.69 6.26 -3.79
CA SER A 91 2.18 5.10 -4.51
C SER A 91 1.49 4.95 -5.85
N VAL A 92 2.23 4.65 -6.90
CA VAL A 92 1.71 4.28 -8.22
C VAL A 92 2.30 2.94 -8.60
N GLN A 93 1.46 1.99 -8.96
CA GLN A 93 1.86 0.67 -9.42
C GLN A 93 1.17 0.33 -10.73
N GLN A 94 1.89 -0.34 -11.61
CA GLN A 94 1.37 -0.90 -12.86
C GLN A 94 1.90 -2.32 -13.03
N TYR A 95 1.00 -3.27 -13.19
CA TYR A 95 1.29 -4.64 -13.61
C TYR A 95 0.81 -4.85 -15.05
N GLY A 96 1.56 -5.62 -15.84
CA GLY A 96 1.15 -6.07 -17.16
C GLY A 96 1.77 -5.30 -18.34
N PHE A 97 1.06 -5.31 -19.46
CA PHE A 97 1.49 -4.84 -20.78
C PHE A 97 0.35 -4.09 -21.51
N ASN A 98 0.51 -3.84 -22.82
CA ASN A 98 -0.40 -2.96 -23.56
C ASN A 98 -1.84 -3.52 -23.65
N GLN A 99 -2.01 -4.81 -23.90
CA GLN A 99 -3.33 -5.43 -24.04
C GLN A 99 -4.00 -5.75 -22.69
N TYR A 100 -3.22 -5.80 -21.61
CA TYR A 100 -3.70 -6.06 -20.26
C TYR A 100 -2.84 -5.31 -19.26
N ASN A 101 -3.41 -4.40 -18.49
CA ASN A 101 -2.70 -3.81 -17.36
C ASN A 101 -3.61 -3.53 -16.17
N GLU A 102 -3.02 -3.62 -14.99
CA GLU A 102 -3.65 -3.28 -13.72
C GLU A 102 -2.85 -2.15 -13.08
N ASN A 103 -3.53 -1.04 -12.79
CA ASN A 103 -2.93 0.14 -12.20
C ASN A 103 -3.51 0.35 -10.80
N LYS A 104 -2.65 0.71 -9.85
CA LYS A 104 -3.03 1.07 -8.49
C LYS A 104 -2.42 2.41 -8.13
N PHE A 105 -3.26 3.37 -7.80
CA PHE A 105 -2.88 4.70 -7.33
C PHE A 105 -3.26 4.83 -5.86
N GLY A 106 -2.30 5.15 -5.01
CA GLY A 106 -2.49 5.25 -3.57
C GLY A 106 -2.10 6.63 -3.06
N LEU A 107 -2.92 7.17 -2.18
CA LEU A 107 -2.61 8.33 -1.35
C LEU A 107 -2.76 7.95 0.11
N SER A 108 -1.80 8.35 0.93
CA SER A 108 -1.80 8.06 2.35
C SER A 108 -1.39 9.25 3.19
N PHE A 109 -1.80 9.21 4.44
CA PHE A 109 -1.35 10.13 5.47
C PHE A 109 -1.00 9.34 6.71
N ALA A 110 0.17 9.60 7.28
CA ALA A 110 0.68 8.91 8.45
C ALA A 110 1.08 9.90 9.54
N LYS A 111 0.80 9.57 10.79
CA LYS A 111 1.08 10.44 11.93
C LYS A 111 1.57 9.63 13.13
N GLN A 112 2.63 10.12 13.74
CA GLN A 112 3.07 9.65 15.04
C GLN A 112 2.13 10.22 16.11
N LEU A 113 1.38 9.36 16.80
CA LEU A 113 0.43 9.76 17.84
C LEU A 113 1.05 9.69 19.24
N SER A 114 2.06 8.84 19.43
CA SER A 114 2.86 8.76 20.65
C SER A 114 4.31 8.34 20.34
N LYS A 115 5.17 8.27 21.35
CA LYS A 115 6.55 7.77 21.18
C LYS A 115 6.61 6.34 20.64
N THR A 116 5.57 5.54 20.84
CA THR A 116 5.51 4.11 20.49
C THR A 116 4.40 3.77 19.51
N PHE A 117 3.51 4.71 19.18
CA PHE A 117 2.34 4.44 18.37
C PHE A 117 2.23 5.39 17.17
N ASN A 118 2.17 4.77 15.99
CA ASN A 118 1.97 5.44 14.72
C ASN A 118 0.62 5.00 14.16
N SER A 119 -0.05 5.91 13.48
CA SER A 119 -1.29 5.64 12.76
C SER A 119 -1.15 6.14 11.33
N GLY A 120 -1.89 5.53 10.41
CA GLY A 120 -1.99 6.00 9.04
C GLY A 120 -3.33 5.63 8.45
N ILE A 121 -3.74 6.41 7.45
CA ILE A 121 -4.90 6.17 6.62
C ILE A 121 -4.46 6.14 5.17
N LYS A 122 -5.14 5.35 4.35
CA LYS A 122 -4.83 5.20 2.94
C LYS A 122 -6.08 5.04 2.11
N ILE A 123 -6.04 5.62 0.92
CA ILE A 123 -7.06 5.46 -0.11
C ILE A 123 -6.32 4.97 -1.35
N ASP A 124 -6.81 3.88 -1.92
CA ASP A 124 -6.31 3.33 -3.18
C ASP A 124 -7.40 3.40 -4.25
N TYR A 125 -7.01 3.72 -5.47
CA TYR A 125 -7.83 3.57 -6.67
C TYR A 125 -7.19 2.49 -7.55
N TYR A 126 -7.97 1.45 -7.83
CA TYR A 126 -7.62 0.36 -8.71
C TYR A 126 -8.26 0.59 -10.08
N ASN A 127 -7.52 0.31 -11.14
CA ASN A 127 -7.99 0.37 -12.51
C ASN A 127 -7.45 -0.82 -13.30
N THR A 128 -8.33 -1.53 -13.99
CA THR A 128 -7.97 -2.67 -14.83
C THR A 128 -8.38 -2.36 -16.26
N HIS A 129 -7.41 -2.48 -17.17
CA HIS A 129 -7.58 -2.36 -18.60
C HIS A 129 -7.41 -3.73 -19.26
N ILE A 130 -8.37 -4.10 -20.11
CA ILE A 130 -8.32 -5.29 -20.96
C ILE A 130 -8.69 -4.83 -22.37
N GLN A 131 -7.90 -5.22 -23.36
CA GLN A 131 -8.18 -4.87 -24.76
C GLN A 131 -9.60 -5.27 -25.15
N ASN A 132 -10.27 -4.40 -25.90
CA ASN A 132 -11.67 -4.56 -26.36
C ASN A 132 -12.73 -4.60 -25.23
N HIS A 133 -12.37 -4.19 -24.02
CA HIS A 133 -13.30 -4.03 -22.91
C HIS A 133 -13.20 -2.63 -22.33
N GLU A 134 -14.28 -2.19 -21.68
CA GLU A 134 -14.28 -0.95 -20.92
C GLU A 134 -13.35 -1.06 -19.71
N ASN A 135 -12.72 0.06 -19.36
CA ASN A 135 -11.90 0.13 -18.17
C ASN A 135 -12.77 0.02 -16.93
N THR A 136 -12.39 -0.89 -16.03
CA THR A 136 -13.07 -1.04 -14.74
C THR A 136 -12.18 -0.49 -13.64
N GLY A 137 -12.78 0.11 -12.61
CA GLY A 137 -12.01 0.63 -11.49
C GLY A 137 -12.84 0.83 -10.24
N PHE A 138 -12.18 0.76 -9.09
CA PHE A 138 -12.82 0.88 -7.79
C PHE A 138 -11.89 1.53 -6.76
N VAL A 139 -12.49 2.13 -5.74
CA VAL A 139 -11.75 2.79 -4.65
C VAL A 139 -11.81 1.90 -3.42
N THR A 140 -10.66 1.71 -2.76
CA THR A 140 -10.58 1.10 -1.43
C THR A 140 -10.04 2.08 -0.41
N LYS A 141 -10.34 1.81 0.86
CA LYS A 141 -9.90 2.60 2.01
C LYS A 141 -9.32 1.62 3.03
N VAL A 142 -8.12 1.91 3.53
CA VAL A 142 -7.40 1.10 4.52
C VAL A 142 -6.88 1.99 5.64
#